data_AF-A0A439VRM0-F1
#
_entry.id   AF-A0A439VRM0-F1
#
_cell.length_a   1.000
_cell.length_b   1.000
_cell.length_c   1.000
_cell.angle_alpha   90.00
_cell.angle_beta   90.00
_cell.angle_gamma   90.00
#
_symmetry.space_group_name_H-M   'P 1'
#
loop_
_entity.id
_entity.type
_entity.pdbx_description
1 polymer ?
#
loop_
_entity_poly.entity_id
_entity_poly.type
_entity_poly.pdbx_seq_one_letter_code
_entity_poly.pdbx_strand_id
1 'polypeptide(L)'
;MCEMCKTNRLAKLRTAQAVRQNWRCFYCDFPMWDGDPRLMAERYHLPVGLLNRLRCTAEHLKPRTNGGRESLDNIVAACVFCNQTRHKMRDVLSPVAYQQRVRRRVEARKWHPLECHPLLR
;
A
#
# COMPACT_ATOMS: atom_id res chain seq x y z
N MET A 1 -3.75 13.55 26.87
CA MET A 1 -3.45 13.52 25.43
C MET A 1 -4.26 12.37 24.81
N CYS A 2 -5.30 12.68 24.03
CA CYS A 2 -6.33 11.73 23.60
C CYS A 2 -5.91 10.95 22.33
N GLU A 3 -6.07 9.62 22.35
CA GLU A 3 -5.75 8.69 21.25
C GLU A 3 -6.51 8.99 19.94
N MET A 4 -7.65 9.67 20.00
CA MET A 4 -8.49 9.99 18.84
C MET A 4 -7.86 10.98 17.84
N CYS A 5 -6.80 11.71 18.22
CA CYS A 5 -6.16 12.70 17.34
C CYS A 5 -5.10 12.08 16.40
N LYS A 6 -4.57 10.90 16.74
CA LYS A 6 -3.49 10.23 15.97
C LYS A 6 -4.00 9.54 14.70
N THR A 7 -5.19 8.93 14.77
CA THR A 7 -5.85 8.26 13.63
C THR A 7 -6.18 9.23 12.49
N ASN A 8 -6.59 10.46 12.80
CA ASN A 8 -6.92 11.46 11.79
C ASN A 8 -5.67 11.99 11.06
N ARG A 9 -4.55 12.14 11.77
CA ARG A 9 -3.26 12.55 11.16
C ARG A 9 -2.73 11.48 10.19
N LEU A 10 -2.70 10.21 10.61
CA LEU A 10 -2.21 9.13 9.75
C LEU A 10 -3.12 8.93 8.53
N ALA A 11 -4.44 9.07 8.69
CA ALA A 11 -5.38 9.05 7.58
C ALA A 11 -5.12 10.20 6.58
N LYS A 12 -4.88 11.43 7.06
CA LYS A 12 -4.52 12.58 6.21
C LYS A 12 -3.21 12.35 5.46
N LEU A 13 -2.18 11.83 6.14
CA LEU A 13 -0.89 11.51 5.51
C LEU A 13 -1.04 10.41 4.45
N ARG A 14 -1.82 9.36 4.74
CA ARG A 14 -2.15 8.31 3.78
C ARG A 14 -2.78 8.90 2.52
N THR A 15 -3.81 9.73 2.67
CA THR A 15 -4.50 10.33 1.53
C THR A 15 -3.58 11.27 0.75
N ALA A 16 -2.81 12.12 1.44
CA ALA A 16 -1.85 13.01 0.79
C ALA A 16 -0.79 12.23 -0.02
N GLN A 17 -0.28 11.12 0.53
CA GLN A 17 0.69 10.28 -0.19
C GLN A 17 0.06 9.46 -1.29
N ALA A 18 -1.17 8.98 -1.12
CA ALA A 18 -1.92 8.34 -2.19
C ALA A 18 -2.07 9.30 -3.37
N VAL A 19 -2.47 10.57 -3.14
CA VAL A 19 -2.55 11.58 -4.19
C VAL A 19 -1.18 11.83 -4.86
N ARG A 20 -0.11 12.03 -4.08
CA ARG A 20 1.25 12.22 -4.63
C ARG A 20 1.76 11.04 -5.45
N GLN A 21 1.32 9.83 -5.11
CA GLN A 21 1.68 8.60 -5.82
C GLN A 21 0.68 8.25 -6.93
N ASN A 22 -0.21 9.18 -7.34
CA ASN A 22 -1.25 8.93 -8.34
C ASN A 22 -2.15 7.73 -8.00
N TRP A 23 -2.43 7.54 -6.71
CA TRP A 23 -3.12 6.40 -6.13
C TRP A 23 -2.49 5.05 -6.47
N ARG A 24 -1.20 5.01 -6.76
CA ARG A 24 -0.45 3.76 -7.00
C ARG A 24 0.34 3.32 -5.78
N CYS A 25 0.35 2.01 -5.56
CA CYS A 25 1.09 1.42 -4.45
C CYS A 25 2.58 1.71 -4.60
N PHE A 26 3.20 2.25 -3.54
CA PHE A 26 4.63 2.54 -3.53
C PHE A 26 5.51 1.34 -3.92
N TYR A 27 5.09 0.10 -3.59
CA TYR A 27 5.89 -1.10 -3.84
C TYR A 27 5.58 -1.78 -5.17
N CYS A 28 4.30 -2.08 -5.45
CA CYS A 28 3.91 -2.89 -6.61
C CYS A 28 3.37 -2.08 -7.79
N ASP A 29 3.16 -0.76 -7.63
CA ASP A 29 2.60 0.16 -8.63
C ASP A 29 1.15 -0.09 -9.07
N PHE A 30 0.48 -1.12 -8.54
CA PHE A 30 -0.95 -1.34 -8.77
C PHE A 30 -1.79 -0.17 -8.23
N PRO A 31 -2.93 0.14 -8.87
CA PRO A 31 -3.86 1.13 -8.36
C PRO A 31 -4.38 0.71 -6.98
N MET A 32 -4.53 1.70 -6.13
CA MET A 32 -5.09 1.59 -4.80
C MET A 32 -6.40 2.36 -4.74
N TRP A 33 -7.18 2.04 -3.72
CA TRP A 33 -8.46 2.69 -3.48
C TRP A 33 -8.72 2.77 -1.98
N ASP A 34 -9.63 3.67 -1.62
CA ASP A 34 -10.13 3.83 -0.26
C ASP A 34 -11.65 3.94 -0.31
N GLY A 35 -12.35 3.44 0.71
CA GLY A 35 -13.82 3.41 0.75
C GLY A 35 -14.44 2.04 0.44
N ASP A 36 -15.56 2.02 -0.30
CA ASP A 36 -16.37 0.82 -0.54
C ASP A 36 -15.75 -0.06 -1.65
N PRO A 37 -15.34 -1.32 -1.34
CA PRO A 37 -14.82 -2.24 -2.34
C PRO A 37 -15.80 -2.58 -3.46
N ARG A 38 -17.12 -2.47 -3.24
CA ARG A 38 -18.14 -2.81 -4.23
C ARG A 38 -18.10 -1.87 -5.43
N LEU A 39 -17.85 -0.58 -5.20
CA LEU A 39 -17.67 0.42 -6.26
C LEU A 39 -16.43 0.12 -7.11
N MET A 40 -15.38 -0.43 -6.49
CA MET A 40 -14.18 -0.83 -7.21
C MET A 40 -14.40 -2.13 -7.99
N ALA A 41 -15.19 -3.06 -7.43
CA ALA A 41 -15.56 -4.29 -8.12
C ALA A 41 -16.35 -4.00 -9.40
N GLU A 42 -17.28 -3.06 -9.34
CA GLU A 42 -18.02 -2.56 -10.50
C GLU A 42 -17.08 -1.90 -11.52
N ARG A 43 -16.22 -0.97 -11.09
CA ARG A 43 -15.30 -0.24 -11.97
C ARG A 43 -14.30 -1.13 -12.70
N TYR A 44 -13.76 -2.14 -12.01
CA TYR A 44 -12.69 -2.99 -12.54
C TYR A 44 -13.17 -4.36 -13.02
N HIS A 45 -14.46 -4.67 -12.85
CA HIS A 45 -15.04 -5.98 -13.15
C HIS A 45 -14.27 -7.14 -12.48
N LEU A 46 -13.88 -6.94 -11.21
CA LEU A 46 -13.13 -7.92 -10.42
C LEU A 46 -13.84 -8.26 -9.11
N PRO A 47 -13.71 -9.50 -8.60
CA PRO A 47 -14.23 -9.87 -7.30
C PRO A 47 -13.68 -8.98 -6.18
N VAL A 48 -14.55 -8.57 -5.25
CA VAL A 48 -14.19 -7.77 -4.06
C VAL A 48 -13.00 -8.36 -3.30
N GLY A 49 -12.92 -9.69 -3.18
CA GLY A 49 -11.82 -10.38 -2.51
C GLY A 49 -10.44 -10.09 -3.11
N LEU A 50 -10.34 -9.98 -4.44
CA LEU A 50 -9.11 -9.63 -5.13
C LEU A 50 -8.75 -8.16 -4.90
N LEU A 51 -9.75 -7.28 -4.94
CA LEU A 51 -9.57 -5.84 -4.77
C LEU A 51 -9.21 -5.45 -3.34
N ASN A 52 -9.67 -6.19 -2.31
CA ASN A 52 -9.33 -5.93 -0.90
C ASN A 52 -7.82 -5.90 -0.65
N ARG A 53 -7.05 -6.67 -1.43
CA ARG A 53 -5.58 -6.68 -1.39
C ARG A 53 -4.95 -5.36 -1.82
N LEU A 54 -5.68 -4.59 -2.63
CA LEU A 54 -5.28 -3.31 -3.22
C LEU A 54 -5.77 -2.08 -2.42
N ARG A 55 -6.49 -2.28 -1.31
CA ARG A 55 -6.92 -1.17 -0.44
C ARG A 55 -5.72 -0.36 0.07
N CYS A 56 -5.84 0.95 0.05
CA CYS A 56 -4.80 1.90 0.44
C CYS A 56 -4.56 1.92 1.95
N THR A 57 -3.29 1.81 2.36
CA THR A 57 -2.82 1.92 3.74
C THR A 57 -1.64 2.88 3.84
N ALA A 58 -1.41 3.45 5.02
CA ALA A 58 -0.17 4.15 5.32
C ALA A 58 0.91 3.14 5.71
N GLU A 59 2.09 3.25 5.11
CA GLU A 59 3.27 2.47 5.46
C GLU A 59 4.39 3.39 5.95
N HIS A 60 5.06 2.98 7.03
CA HIS A 60 6.22 3.67 7.56
C HIS A 60 7.50 3.13 6.90
N LEU A 61 8.26 4.00 6.24
CA LEU A 61 9.53 3.63 5.62
C LEU A 61 10.60 3.29 6.69
N LYS A 62 10.67 4.11 7.74
CA LYS A 62 11.42 3.83 8.97
C LYS A 62 10.44 3.54 10.11
N PRO A 63 10.54 2.38 10.77
CA PRO A 63 9.70 2.05 11.91
C PRO A 63 9.80 3.10 13.02
N ARG A 64 8.68 3.33 13.72
CA ARG A 64 8.62 4.26 14.86
C ARG A 64 9.63 3.91 15.96
N THR A 65 9.89 2.61 16.16
CA THR A 65 10.86 2.09 17.13
C THR A 65 12.29 2.56 16.86
N ASN A 66 12.61 2.92 15.61
CA ASN A 66 13.91 3.48 15.21
C ASN A 66 13.85 5.02 15.04
N GLY A 67 12.92 5.70 15.72
CA GLY A 67 12.78 7.17 15.68
C GLY A 67 12.05 7.72 14.44
N GLY A 68 11.37 6.87 13.67
CA GLY A 68 10.59 7.30 12.50
C GLY A 68 9.40 8.18 12.91
N ARG A 69 9.42 9.47 12.54
CA ARG A 69 8.30 10.39 12.76
C ARG A 69 7.16 10.09 11.77
N GLU A 70 5.92 10.45 12.16
CA GLU A 70 4.79 10.59 11.24
C GLU A 70 4.93 11.89 10.43
N SER A 71 5.93 11.91 9.56
CA SER A 71 6.13 12.96 8.57
C SER A 71 5.77 12.44 7.18
N LEU A 72 5.46 13.37 6.27
CA LEU A 72 5.27 13.05 4.86
C LEU A 72 6.48 12.29 4.30
N ASP A 73 7.69 12.64 4.71
CA ASP A 73 8.92 12.03 4.17
C ASP A 73 9.16 10.57 4.64
N ASN A 74 8.43 10.13 5.67
CA ASN A 74 8.58 8.78 6.25
C ASN A 74 7.34 7.89 6.08
N ILE A 75 6.24 8.45 5.54
CA ILE A 75 5.03 7.71 5.23
C ILE A 75 4.89 7.60 3.72
N VAL A 76 4.52 6.42 3.23
CA VAL A 76 4.09 6.21 1.85
C VAL A 76 2.72 5.56 1.84
N ALA A 77 1.99 5.67 0.74
CA ALA A 77 0.78 4.90 0.53
C ALA A 77 1.14 3.53 -0.09
N ALA A 78 0.71 2.44 0.53
CA ALA A 78 0.94 1.09 0.04
C ALA A 78 -0.35 0.28 0.11
N CYS A 79 -0.52 -0.67 -0.80
CA CYS A 79 -1.67 -1.57 -0.73
C CYS A 79 -1.55 -2.49 0.50
N VAL A 80 -2.70 -2.89 1.04
CA VAL A 80 -2.81 -3.82 2.19
C VAL A 80 -1.89 -5.02 2.01
N PHE A 81 -1.87 -5.64 0.82
CA PHE A 81 -1.07 -6.83 0.60
C PHE A 81 0.43 -6.56 0.72
N CYS A 82 0.95 -5.55 -0.01
CA CYS A 82 2.38 -5.24 0.06
C CYS A 82 2.80 -4.83 1.48
N ASN A 83 1.97 -4.03 2.15
CA ASN A 83 2.25 -3.55 3.49
C ASN A 83 2.29 -4.72 4.48
N GLN A 84 1.23 -5.53 4.56
CA GLN A 84 1.16 -6.69 5.45
C GLN A 84 2.26 -7.72 5.17
N THR A 85 2.56 -7.98 3.89
CA THR A 85 3.62 -8.92 3.53
C THR A 85 4.99 -8.42 4.00
N ARG A 86 5.25 -7.11 3.98
CA ARG A 86 6.49 -6.53 4.50
C ARG A 86 6.60 -6.68 6.01
N HIS A 87 5.54 -6.36 6.76
CA HIS A 87 5.52 -6.48 8.23
C HIS A 87 5.63 -7.92 8.73
N LYS A 88 5.23 -8.91 7.90
CA LYS A 88 5.35 -10.33 8.21
C LYS A 88 6.73 -10.91 7.87
N MET A 89 7.64 -10.15 7.26
CA MET A 89 8.99 -10.63 6.97
C MET A 89 9.80 -10.75 8.25
N ARG A 90 10.44 -11.91 8.45
CA ARG A 90 11.36 -12.15 9.56
C ARG A 90 12.51 -11.14 9.56
N ASP A 91 13.12 -10.95 8.39
CA ASP A 91 14.14 -9.93 8.16
C ASP A 91 13.52 -8.80 7.33
N VAL A 92 13.16 -7.70 7.99
CA VAL A 92 12.51 -6.57 7.35
C VAL A 92 13.49 -5.90 6.39
N LEU A 93 13.28 -6.11 5.10
CA LEU A 93 14.04 -5.43 4.05
C LEU A 93 13.87 -3.92 4.15
N SER A 94 14.92 -3.19 3.78
CA SER A 94 14.80 -1.75 3.52
C SER A 94 13.68 -1.49 2.51
N PRO A 95 12.98 -0.35 2.57
CA PRO A 95 11.87 -0.10 1.64
C PRO A 95 12.27 -0.22 0.17
N VAL A 96 13.48 0.22 -0.19
CA VAL A 96 14.02 0.10 -1.54
C VAL A 96 14.26 -1.36 -1.93
N ALA A 97 14.91 -2.15 -1.07
CA ALA A 97 15.14 -3.57 -1.35
C ALA A 97 13.83 -4.36 -1.45
N TYR A 98 12.85 -4.03 -0.60
CA TYR A 98 11.52 -4.62 -0.68
C TYR A 98 10.81 -4.22 -1.98
N GLN A 99 10.83 -2.95 -2.37
CA GLN A 99 10.26 -2.48 -3.63
C GLN A 99 10.85 -3.22 -4.83
N GLN A 100 12.18 -3.35 -4.90
CA GLN A 100 12.84 -4.10 -5.98
C GLN A 100 12.40 -5.57 -6.02
N ARG A 101 12.33 -6.23 -4.86
CA ARG A 101 11.82 -7.61 -4.76
C ARG A 101 10.38 -7.72 -5.25
N VAL A 102 9.52 -6.79 -4.85
CA VAL A 102 8.11 -6.75 -5.25
C VAL A 102 8.00 -6.57 -6.76
N ARG A 103 8.70 -5.58 -7.35
CA ARG A 103 8.68 -5.29 -8.78
C ARG A 103 9.12 -6.49 -9.63
N ARG A 104 10.21 -7.17 -9.27
CA ARG A 104 10.63 -8.42 -9.96
C ARG A 104 9.55 -9.50 -9.91
N ARG A 105 8.84 -9.64 -8.79
CA ARG A 105 7.76 -10.63 -8.67
C ARG A 105 6.50 -10.21 -9.42
N VAL A 106 6.24 -8.91 -9.53
CA VAL A 106 5.17 -8.35 -10.35
C VAL A 106 5.45 -8.62 -11.83
N GLU A 107 6.66 -8.33 -12.32
CA GLU A 107 7.09 -8.63 -13.69
C GLU A 107 6.94 -10.12 -14.02
N ALA A 108 7.31 -10.98 -13.06
CA ALA A 108 7.16 -12.43 -13.18
C ALA A 108 5.71 -12.94 -12.98
N ARG A 109 4.72 -12.06 -12.77
CA ARG A 109 3.31 -12.40 -12.48
C ARG A 109 3.11 -13.32 -11.27
N LYS A 110 3.94 -13.14 -10.24
CA LYS A 110 4.04 -13.97 -9.02
C LYS A 110 3.79 -13.18 -7.73
N TRP A 111 3.15 -12.01 -7.82
CA TRP A 111 2.89 -11.14 -6.66
C TRP A 111 1.40 -10.97 -6.37
N HIS A 112 0.62 -10.52 -7.36
CA HIS A 112 -0.84 -10.49 -7.29
C HIS A 112 -1.41 -11.61 -8.17
N PRO A 113 -2.67 -12.03 -7.94
CA PRO A 113 -3.39 -12.91 -8.85
C PRO A 113 -3.41 -12.35 -10.28
N LEU A 114 -3.40 -13.24 -11.29
CA LEU A 114 -3.29 -12.87 -12.70
C LEU A 114 -4.40 -11.93 -13.16
N GLU A 115 -5.59 -12.09 -12.58
CA GLU A 115 -6.78 -11.29 -12.83
C GLU A 115 -6.57 -9.82 -12.44
N CYS A 116 -5.67 -9.54 -11.49
CA CYS A 116 -5.35 -8.16 -11.14
C CYS A 116 -4.37 -7.51 -12.14
N HIS A 117 -3.53 -8.28 -12.85
CA HIS A 117 -2.44 -7.74 -13.66
C HIS A 117 -2.85 -6.73 -14.74
N PRO A 118 -4.04 -6.80 -15.38
CA PRO A 118 -4.52 -5.75 -16.29
C PRO A 118 -4.69 -4.35 -15.65
N LEU A 119 -4.65 -4.27 -14.31
CA LEU A 119 -4.68 -3.01 -13.58
C LEU A 119 -3.33 -2.27 -13.57
N LEU A 120 -2.23 -2.97 -13.85
CA LEU A 120 -0.95 -2.34 -14.14
C LEU A 120 -1.00 -1.78 -15.56
N ARG A 121 -1.17 -0.48 -15.65
CA ARG A 121 -1.10 0.30 -16.90
C ARG A 121 0.01 1.33 -16.78
#